data_AF-A0A354P5N0-F1
#
_entry.id   AF-A0A354P5N0-F1
#
_cell.length_a   1.000
_cell.length_b   1.000
_cell.length_c   1.000
_cell.angle_alpha   90.00
_cell.angle_beta   90.00
_cell.angle_gamma   90.00
#
_symmetry.space_group_name_H-M   'P 1'
#
loop_
_entity.id
_entity.type
_entity.pdbx_description
1 polymer ?
#
loop_
_entity_poly.entity_id
_entity_poly.type
_entity_poly.pdbx_seq_one_letter_code
_entity_poly.pdbx_strand_id
1 'polypeptide(L)'
;MSTRATIACKQEDGRYAAIYLHFDGYQDHAGRVLKEHYTSIESARTLVAGGDIRSLANDGTPERFTDGNRTVVMPTRAALHEFARNCGTEYVYIFEDDAWHCHRL
;
A
#
# COMPACT_ATOMS: atom_id res chain seq x y z
N MET A 1 12.64 -13.95 -6.48
CA MET A 1 12.84 -12.51 -6.69
C MET A 1 11.59 -11.80 -6.20
N SER A 2 11.70 -10.83 -5.30
CA SER A 2 10.54 -10.15 -4.73
C SER A 2 10.29 -8.80 -5.42
N THR A 3 9.08 -8.60 -5.92
CA THR A 3 8.59 -7.30 -6.40
C THR A 3 7.91 -6.60 -5.23
N ARG A 4 8.52 -5.52 -4.75
CA ARG A 4 8.08 -4.78 -3.56
C ARG A 4 7.18 -3.63 -3.93
N ALA A 5 6.22 -3.30 -3.08
CA ALA A 5 5.35 -2.15 -3.27
C ALA A 5 5.13 -1.37 -1.97
N THR A 6 4.72 -0.12 -2.12
CA THR A 6 4.14 0.70 -1.06
C THR A 6 2.64 0.80 -1.29
N ILE A 7 1.83 0.53 -0.27
CA ILE A 7 0.38 0.69 -0.32
C ILE A 7 0.01 1.85 0.59
N ALA A 8 -0.71 2.84 0.06
CA ALA A 8 -1.07 4.04 0.76
C ALA A 8 -2.53 4.43 0.54
N CYS A 9 -3.11 5.17 1.49
CA CYS A 9 -4.43 5.78 1.34
C CYS A 9 -4.44 7.21 1.89
N LYS A 10 -5.18 8.08 1.18
CA LYS A 10 -5.34 9.49 1.54
C LYS A 10 -6.25 9.65 2.76
N GLN A 11 -5.79 10.39 3.75
CA GLN A 11 -6.52 10.70 4.96
C GLN A 11 -7.40 11.94 4.78
N GLU A 12 -8.35 12.16 5.69
CA GLU A 12 -9.24 13.34 5.68
C GLU A 12 -8.48 14.67 5.78
N ASP A 13 -7.34 14.67 6.47
CA ASP A 13 -6.46 15.84 6.61
C ASP A 13 -5.49 16.04 5.43
N GLY A 14 -5.64 15.25 4.36
CA GLY A 14 -4.81 15.30 3.16
C GLY A 14 -3.45 14.59 3.27
N ARG A 15 -3.12 14.00 4.42
CA ARG A 15 -1.92 13.17 4.59
C ARG A 15 -2.09 11.79 3.98
N TYR A 16 -1.00 11.03 3.90
CA TYR A 16 -1.00 9.67 3.35
C TYR A 16 -0.52 8.69 4.41
N ALA A 17 -1.39 7.75 4.80
CA ALA A 17 -0.97 6.60 5.59
C ALA A 17 -0.47 5.53 4.63
N ALA A 18 0.67 4.89 4.92
CA ALA A 18 1.25 3.88 4.06
C ALA A 18 1.89 2.72 4.83
N ILE A 19 1.98 1.59 4.13
CA ILE A 19 2.64 0.36 4.57
C ILE A 19 3.48 -0.22 3.44
N TYR A 20 4.42 -1.07 3.81
CA TYR A 20 5.25 -1.86 2.89
C TYR A 20 4.61 -3.21 2.55
N LEU A 21 4.76 -3.62 1.28
CA LEU A 21 4.46 -4.96 0.76
C LEU A 21 5.74 -5.59 0.19
N HIS A 22 6.08 -6.80 0.67
CA HIS A 22 7.32 -7.47 0.29
C HIS A 22 7.23 -8.27 -1.03
N PHE A 23 6.17 -9.06 -1.23
CA PHE A 23 6.00 -9.92 -2.40
C PHE A 23 4.87 -9.47 -3.32
N ASP A 24 4.98 -9.84 -4.59
CA ASP A 24 3.93 -9.72 -5.61
C ASP A 24 3.33 -8.31 -5.79
N GLY A 25 4.14 -7.28 -5.61
CA GLY A 25 3.74 -5.87 -5.73
C GLY A 25 3.40 -5.38 -7.14
N TYR A 26 3.45 -6.23 -8.18
CA TYR A 26 3.13 -5.86 -9.56
C TYR A 26 1.62 -5.73 -9.78
N GLN A 27 1.24 -5.03 -10.86
CA GLN A 27 -0.15 -4.64 -11.11
C GLN A 27 -1.10 -5.83 -11.28
N ASP A 28 -0.64 -6.90 -11.94
CA ASP A 28 -1.45 -8.11 -12.20
C ASP A 28 -1.79 -8.91 -10.93
N HIS A 29 -1.07 -8.66 -9.83
CA HIS A 29 -1.35 -9.28 -8.53
C HIS A 29 -1.82 -8.26 -7.50
N ALA A 30 -0.92 -7.53 -6.83
CA ALA A 30 -1.30 -6.57 -5.80
C ALA A 30 -2.29 -5.53 -6.32
N GLY A 31 -2.05 -4.97 -7.52
CA GLY A 31 -2.96 -4.00 -8.12
C GLY A 31 -4.37 -4.55 -8.37
N ARG A 32 -4.47 -5.78 -8.88
CA ARG A 32 -5.75 -6.47 -9.08
C ARG A 32 -6.46 -6.74 -7.74
N VAL A 33 -5.77 -7.35 -6.78
CA VAL A 33 -6.36 -7.70 -5.47
C VAL A 33 -6.84 -6.45 -4.73
N LEU A 34 -6.08 -5.36 -4.76
CA LEU A 34 -6.50 -4.08 -4.18
C LEU A 34 -7.80 -3.57 -4.81
N LYS A 35 -7.91 -3.61 -6.14
CA LYS A 35 -9.11 -3.18 -6.87
C LYS A 35 -10.33 -4.08 -6.67
N GLU A 36 -10.11 -5.38 -6.41
CA GLU A 36 -11.19 -6.35 -6.23
C GLU A 36 -11.71 -6.38 -4.78
N HIS A 37 -10.83 -6.23 -3.78
CA HIS A 37 -11.17 -6.46 -2.37
C HIS A 37 -11.14 -5.22 -1.49
N TYR A 38 -10.47 -4.14 -1.92
CA TYR A 38 -10.31 -2.91 -1.15
C TYR A 38 -10.91 -1.73 -1.91
N THR A 39 -12.22 -1.78 -2.15
CA THR A 39 -12.94 -0.86 -3.06
C THR A 39 -13.40 0.44 -2.41
N SER A 40 -13.21 0.60 -1.10
CA SER A 40 -13.62 1.80 -0.36
C SER A 40 -12.48 2.37 0.48
N ILE A 41 -12.57 3.65 0.82
CA ILE A 41 -11.57 4.29 1.67
C ILE A 41 -11.47 3.62 3.05
N GLU A 42 -12.57 3.11 3.62
CA GLU A 42 -12.59 2.39 4.91
C GLU A 42 -11.81 1.07 4.82
N SER A 43 -12.01 0.32 3.74
CA SER A 43 -11.29 -0.94 3.51
C SER A 43 -9.79 -0.69 3.34
N ALA A 44 -9.42 0.34 2.55
CA ALA A 44 -8.03 0.72 2.35
C ALA A 44 -7.37 1.24 3.64
N ARG A 45 -8.08 2.07 4.42
CA ARG A 45 -7.62 2.53 5.75
C ARG A 45 -7.42 1.35 6.70
N THR A 46 -8.33 0.38 6.73
CA THR A 46 -8.22 -0.82 7.57
C THR A 46 -7.00 -1.66 7.20
N LEU A 47 -6.75 -1.88 5.91
CA LEU A 47 -5.57 -2.58 5.42
C LEU A 47 -4.28 -1.91 5.90
N VAL A 48 -4.17 -0.61 5.60
CA VAL A 48 -3.00 0.21 5.90
C VAL A 48 -2.79 0.35 7.40
N ALA A 49 -3.84 0.50 8.21
CA ALA A 49 -3.75 0.64 9.67
C ALA A 49 -3.14 -0.59 10.37
N GLY A 50 -3.18 -1.77 9.75
CA GLY A 50 -2.59 -2.97 10.35
C GLY A 50 -1.07 -3.11 10.17
N GLY A 51 -0.41 -2.15 9.51
CA GLY A 51 1.05 -2.16 9.31
C GLY A 51 1.53 -3.00 8.12
N ASP A 52 2.85 -3.21 8.07
CA ASP A 52 3.53 -3.86 6.95
C ASP A 52 3.05 -5.30 6.71
N ILE A 53 3.01 -5.68 5.43
CA ILE A 53 2.57 -7.00 4.97
C ILE A 53 3.67 -7.69 4.17
N ARG A 54 3.81 -9.00 4.38
CA ARG A 54 4.70 -9.86 3.62
C ARG A 54 4.11 -10.14 2.24
N SER A 55 2.84 -10.50 2.19
CA SER A 55 2.13 -10.85 0.95
C SER A 55 0.66 -10.45 1.05
N LEU A 56 -0.01 -10.43 -0.10
CA LEU A 56 -1.46 -10.22 -0.20
C LEU A 56 -2.05 -11.40 -0.97
N ALA A 57 -2.92 -12.18 -0.33
CA ALA A 57 -3.55 -13.35 -0.93
C ALA A 57 -4.59 -12.94 -1.99
N ASN A 58 -4.93 -13.87 -2.89
CA ASN A 58 -5.88 -13.62 -3.97
C ASN A 58 -7.30 -13.28 -3.49
N ASP A 59 -7.66 -13.61 -2.26
CA ASP A 59 -8.95 -13.29 -1.63
C ASP A 59 -8.92 -11.96 -0.86
N GLY A 60 -7.83 -11.22 -0.96
CA GLY A 60 -7.61 -9.96 -0.26
C GLY A 60 -6.96 -10.11 1.11
N THR A 61 -6.76 -11.32 1.64
CA THR A 61 -6.21 -11.51 2.99
C THR A 61 -4.74 -11.05 3.07
N PRO A 62 -4.38 -10.10 3.94
CA PRO A 62 -2.99 -9.68 4.12
C PRO A 62 -2.24 -10.64 5.05
N GLU A 63 -1.09 -11.16 4.59
CA GLU A 63 -0.15 -11.87 5.46
C GLU A 63 0.78 -10.84 6.11
N ARG A 64 0.68 -10.67 7.42
CA ARG A 64 1.47 -9.67 8.17
C ARG A 64 2.78 -10.26 8.68
N PHE A 65 3.78 -9.40 8.81
CA PHE A 65 5.00 -9.76 9.54
C PHE A 65 4.70 -9.89 11.04
N THR A 66 5.38 -10.80 11.73
CA THR A 66 5.28 -10.94 13.19
C THR A 66 5.84 -9.70 13.91
N ASP A 67 6.87 -9.09 13.33
CA ASP A 67 7.61 -7.92 13.82
C ASP A 67 7.63 -6.78 12.79
N GLY A 68 6.58 -6.68 11.97
CA GLY A 68 6.45 -5.64 10.94
C GLY A 68 6.35 -4.23 11.51
N ASN A 69 6.74 -3.24 10.69
CA ASN A 69 6.56 -1.85 11.10
C ASN A 69 5.08 -1.49 11.13
N ARG A 70 4.76 -0.52 11.98
CA ARG A 70 3.46 0.13 11.98
C ARG A 70 3.33 1.04 10.76
N THR A 71 2.09 1.35 10.42
CA THR A 71 1.73 2.36 9.44
C THR A 71 2.51 3.66 9.66
N VAL A 72 3.07 4.19 8.58
CA VAL A 72 3.73 5.50 8.58
C VAL A 72 2.80 6.51 7.94
N VAL A 73 2.64 7.68 8.56
CA VAL A 73 1.83 8.76 7.99
C VAL A 73 2.72 9.89 7.50
N MET A 74 2.55 10.26 6.24
CA MET A 74 3.38 11.23 5.54
C MET A 74 2.56 12.45 5.14
N PRO A 75 3.16 13.66 5.22
CA PRO A 75 2.43 14.90 5.02
C PRO A 75 2.05 15.16 3.57
N THR A 76 2.81 14.63 2.60
CA THR A 76 2.62 14.92 1.18
C THR A 76 2.86 13.69 0.33
N ARG A 77 2.32 13.71 -0.89
CA ARG A 77 2.59 12.70 -1.91
C ARG A 77 4.08 12.62 -2.28
N ALA A 78 4.79 13.77 -2.28
CA ALA A 78 6.23 13.79 -2.51
C ALA A 78 7.00 13.00 -1.43
N ALA A 79 6.65 13.20 -0.16
CA ALA A 79 7.22 12.45 0.95
C ALA A 79 6.89 10.95 0.85
N LEU A 80 5.68 10.60 0.40
CA LEU A 80 5.29 9.22 0.11
C LEU A 80 6.17 8.57 -0.96
N HIS A 81 6.42 9.25 -2.08
CA HIS A 81 7.31 8.73 -3.13
C HIS A 81 8.76 8.59 -2.65
N GLU A 82 9.25 9.53 -1.82
CA GLU A 82 10.58 9.42 -1.21
C GLU A 82 10.68 8.22 -0.27
N PHE A 83 9.69 8.05 0.61
CA PHE A 83 9.59 6.88 1.48
C PHE A 83 9.63 5.57 0.69
N ALA A 84 8.82 5.47 -0.36
CA ALA A 84 8.73 4.29 -1.20
C ALA A 84 10.08 3.96 -1.88
N ARG A 85 10.79 4.97 -2.40
CA ARG A 85 12.16 4.79 -2.93
C ARG A 85 13.15 4.33 -1.86
N ASN A 86 13.08 4.90 -0.65
CA ASN A 86 13.94 4.51 0.46
C ASN A 86 13.68 3.07 0.94
N CYS A 87 12.45 2.57 0.80
CA CYS A 87 12.08 1.18 1.04
C CYS A 87 12.46 0.24 -0.13
N GLY A 88 13.02 0.76 -1.23
CA GLY A 88 13.37 -0.01 -2.42
C GLY A 88 12.15 -0.65 -3.09
N THR A 89 10.99 0.03 -3.04
CA THR A 89 9.78 -0.46 -3.71
C THR A 89 9.78 -0.09 -5.18
N GLU A 90 9.17 -0.94 -6.01
CA GLU A 90 9.07 -0.75 -7.46
C GLU A 90 7.73 -0.10 -7.85
N TYR A 91 6.72 -0.25 -6.99
CA TYR A 91 5.37 0.25 -7.20
C TYR A 91 4.85 1.00 -5.97
N VAL A 92 4.05 2.03 -6.21
CA VAL A 92 3.27 2.74 -5.19
C VAL A 92 1.81 2.70 -5.59
N TYR A 93 0.98 2.12 -4.72
CA TYR A 93 -0.47 2.13 -4.83
C TYR A 93 -1.03 3.18 -3.88
N ILE A 94 -1.87 4.07 -4.40
CA ILE A 94 -2.48 5.15 -3.62
C ILE A 94 -3.99 5.07 -3.80
N PHE A 95 -4.74 4.87 -2.72
CA PHE A 95 -6.18 5.04 -2.72
C PHE A 95 -6.52 6.52 -2.51
N GLU A 96 -7.02 7.17 -3.55
CA GLU A 96 -7.51 8.55 -3.54
C GLU A 96 -8.62 8.72 -4.59
N ASP A 97 -9.56 9.63 -4.32
CA ASP A 97 -10.70 9.92 -5.20
C ASP A 97 -11.50 8.64 -5.57
N ASP A 98 -11.78 7.83 -4.54
CA ASP A 98 -12.52 6.55 -4.63
C ASP A 98 -11.93 5.52 -5.60
N ALA A 99 -10.62 5.61 -5.89
CA ALA A 99 -9.94 4.67 -6.78
C ALA A 99 -8.49 4.38 -6.36
N TRP A 100 -7.99 3.22 -6.78
CA TRP A 100 -6.57 2.87 -6.69
C TRP A 100 -5.78 3.40 -7.89
N HIS A 101 -4.79 4.24 -7.60
CA HIS A 101 -3.80 4.73 -8.56
C HIS A 101 -2.48 3.99 -8.38
N CYS A 102 -1.85 3.58 -9.47
CA CYS A 102 -0.58 2.86 -9.44
C CYS A 102 0.51 3.69 -10.13
N HIS A 103 1.66 3.82 -9.46
CA HIS A 103 2.85 4.45 -10.00
C HIS A 103 4.01 3.48 -9.92
N ARG A 104 4.72 3.29 -11.03
CA ARG A 104 6.02 2.64 -11.03
C ARG A 104 7.09 3.69 -10.68
N LEU A 105 8.03 3.32 -9.82
CA LEU A 105 9.14 4.18 -9.39
C LEU A 105 10.38 4.05 -10.26
#